data_AF-A0AAD5MTS9-F1
#
_entry.id   AF-A0AAD5MTS9-F1
#
_cell.length_a   1.000
_cell.length_b   1.000
_cell.length_c   1.000
_cell.angle_alpha   90.00
_cell.angle_beta   90.00
_cell.angle_gamma   90.00
#
_symmetry.space_group_name_H-M   'P 1'
#
loop_
_entity.id
_entity.type
_entity.pdbx_description
1 polymer ?
#
loop_
_entity_poly.entity_id
_entity_poly.type
_entity_poly.pdbx_seq_one_letter_code
_entity_poly.pdbx_strand_id
1 'polypeptide(L)' 'MASLITTLLYAHTGNTAVSIIIATVGVLGLMANGTAVLAVRCNPALRSSFGLLCFSHCIANMGVLLLALFWVAPITFL' A
#
# COMPACT_ATOMS: atom_id res chain seq x y z
N MET A 1 34.28 -9.45 -14.96
CA MET A 1 33.35 -10.44 -14.37
C MET A 1 33.02 -10.17 -12.90
N ALA A 2 34.00 -9.98 -12.00
CA ALA A 2 33.72 -9.70 -10.57
C ALA A 2 32.84 -8.46 -10.33
N SER A 3 33.09 -7.34 -11.03
CA SER A 3 32.28 -6.11 -10.92
C SER A 3 30.81 -6.28 -11.33
N LEU A 4 30.49 -7.22 -12.24
CA LEU A 4 29.12 -7.46 -12.68
C LEU A 4 28.31 -8.20 -11.60
N ILE A 5 28.96 -9.16 -10.92
CA ILE A 5 28.37 -9.97 -9.85
C ILE A 5 28.03 -9.09 -8.65
N THR A 6 28.91 -8.16 -8.28
CA THR A 6 28.66 -7.22 -7.16
C THR A 6 27.48 -6.30 -7.43
N THR A 7 27.36 -5.78 -8.66
CA THR A 7 26.24 -4.91 -9.06
C THR A 7 24.90 -5.65 -9.05
N LEU A 8 24.88 -6.90 -9.50
CA LEU A 8 23.68 -7.74 -9.46
C LEU A 8 23.24 -8.08 -8.02
N LEU A 9 24.19 -8.39 -7.13
CA LEU A 9 23.91 -8.63 -5.72
C LEU A 9 23.35 -7.38 -5.02
N TYR A 10 23.91 -6.21 -5.33
CA TYR A 10 23.43 -4.93 -4.81
C TYR A 10 22.01 -4.62 -5.29
N ALA A 11 21.75 -4.83 -6.60
CA ALA A 11 20.42 -4.64 -7.18
C ALA A 11 19.38 -5.57 -6.55
N HIS A 12 19.71 -6.86 -6.36
CA HIS A 12 18.81 -7.82 -5.74
C HIS A 12 18.50 -7.44 -4.28
N THR A 13 19.50 -7.04 -3.51
CA THR A 13 19.31 -6.60 -2.11
C THR A 13 18.44 -5.34 -2.04
N GLY A 14 18.62 -4.41 -2.97
CA GLY A 14 17.79 -3.21 -3.11
C GLY A 14 16.33 -3.54 -3.45
N ASN A 15 16.10 -4.43 -4.41
CA ASN A 15 14.76 -4.88 -4.81
C ASN A 15 14.02 -5.56 -3.66
N THR A 16 14.73 -6.40 -2.89
CA THR A 16 14.17 -7.02 -1.67
C THR A 16 13.75 -5.96 -0.66
N ALA A 17 14.59 -4.96 -0.37
CA ALA A 17 14.25 -3.89 0.56
C ALA A 17 13.02 -3.08 0.10
N VAL A 18 12.96 -2.73 -1.18
CA VAL A 18 11.82 -2.00 -1.76
C VAL A 18 10.53 -2.83 -1.66
N SER A 19 10.58 -4.13 -1.94
CA SER A 19 9.40 -5.00 -1.85
C SER A 19 8.81 -5.04 -0.43
N ILE A 20 9.66 -5.05 0.60
CA ILE A 20 9.26 -5.04 2.02
C ILE A 20 8.61 -3.70 2.37
N ILE A 21 9.16 -2.58 1.88
CA ILE A 21 8.57 -1.25 2.09
C ILE A 21 7.18 -1.17 1.45
N ILE A 22 7.05 -1.62 0.20
CA ILE A 22 5.76 -1.63 -0.51
C ILE A 22 4.74 -2.50 0.24
N ALA A 23 5.15 -3.68 0.72
CA ALA A 23 4.28 -4.57 1.47
C ALA A 23 3.80 -3.95 2.80
N THR A 24 4.73 -3.39 3.58
CA THR A 24 4.42 -2.77 4.87
C THR A 24 3.53 -1.54 4.73
N VAL A 25 3.82 -0.66 3.77
CA VAL A 25 2.98 0.51 3.45
C VAL A 25 1.61 0.06 2.95
N GLY A 26 1.55 -0.99 2.12
CA GLY A 26 0.30 -1.60 1.64
C GLY A 26 -0.61 -2.02 2.79
N VAL A 27 -0.09 -2.81 3.73
CA VAL A 27 -0.85 -3.30 4.90
C VAL A 27 -1.29 -2.16 5.81
N LEU A 28 -0.38 -1.25 6.19
CA LEU A 28 -0.70 -0.13 7.07
C LEU A 28 -1.72 0.81 6.43
N GLY A 29 -1.59 1.08 5.12
CA GLY A 29 -2.56 1.84 4.36
C GLY A 29 -3.93 1.17 4.36
N LEU A 30 -4.00 -0.14 4.14
CA LEU A 30 -5.25 -0.90 4.16
C LEU A 30 -5.93 -0.81 5.52
N MET A 31 -5.18 -0.95 6.61
CA MET A 31 -5.72 -0.79 7.97
C MET A 31 -6.26 0.63 8.19
N ALA A 32 -5.47 1.66 7.85
CA ALA A 32 -5.86 3.05 8.05
C ALA A 32 -7.13 3.42 7.26
N ASN A 33 -7.19 3.10 5.97
CA ASN A 33 -8.37 3.38 5.15
C ASN A 33 -9.58 2.56 5.61
N GLY A 34 -9.38 1.35 6.13
CA GLY A 34 -10.43 0.52 6.70
C GLY A 34 -11.04 1.15 7.94
N THR A 35 -10.19 1.64 8.85
CA THR A 35 -10.66 2.37 10.04
C THR A 35 -11.39 3.66 9.68
N ALA A 36 -10.93 4.40 8.67
CA ALA A 36 -11.60 5.62 8.21
C ALA A 36 -12.98 5.32 7.61
N VAL A 37 -13.07 4.26 6.79
CA VAL A 37 -14.36 3.76 6.27
C VAL A 37 -15.30 3.39 7.40
N LEU A 38 -14.84 2.63 8.39
CA LEU A 38 -15.65 2.25 9.56
C LEU A 38 -16.09 3.48 10.35
N ALA A 39 -15.21 4.45 10.59
CA ALA A 39 -15.53 5.67 11.32
C ALA A 39 -16.65 6.48 10.65
N VAL A 40 -16.61 6.65 9.33
CA VAL A 40 -17.66 7.35 8.57
C VAL A 40 -18.98 6.56 8.58
N ARG A 41 -18.93 5.22 8.57
CA ARG A 41 -20.14 4.38 8.56
C ARG A 41 -20.81 4.27 9.92
N CYS A 42 -20.03 4.22 11.00
CA CYS A 42 -20.51 4.07 12.37
C CYS A 42 -20.96 5.40 12.97
N ASN A 43 -20.39 6.54 12.54
CA ASN A 43 -20.70 7.82 13.15
C ASN A 43 -21.61 8.68 12.25
N PRO A 44 -22.92 8.83 12.56
CA PRO A 44 -23.85 9.59 11.74
C PRO A 44 -23.49 11.08 11.64
N ALA A 45 -22.74 11.64 12.60
CA ALA A 45 -22.21 13.00 12.53
C ALA A 45 -21.25 13.22 11.36
N LEU A 46 -20.61 12.15 10.86
CA LEU A 46 -19.70 12.18 9.72
C LEU A 46 -20.38 11.93 8.37
N ARG A 47 -21.69 11.65 8.32
CA ARG A 47 -22.45 11.47 7.05
C ARG A 47 -22.76 12.78 6.31
N SER A 48 -21.96 13.82 6.53
CA SER A 48 -21.97 15.04 5.72
C SER A 48 -21.35 14.77 4.34
N SER A 49 -21.56 15.67 3.37
CA SER A 49 -20.94 15.60 2.04
C SER A 49 -19.42 15.44 2.10
N PHE A 50 -18.78 16.05 3.11
CA PHE A 50 -17.34 15.91 3.35
C PHE A 50 -16.92 14.49 3.77
N GLY A 51 -17.69 13.81 4.62
CA GLY A 51 -17.38 12.45 5.02
C GLY A 51 -17.66 11.42 3.93
N LEU A 52 -18.63 11.67 3.06
CA LEU A 52 -18.85 10.84 1.86
C LEU A 52 -17.72 10.98 0.83
N LEU A 53 -17.18 12.19 0.65
CA LEU A 53 -15.97 12.42 -0.15
C LEU A 53 -14.78 11.64 0.42
N CYS A 54 -14.57 11.72 1.75
CA CYS A 54 -13.53 10.95 2.44
C CYS A 54 -13.72 9.43 2.25
N PHE A 55 -14.96 8.94 2.36
CA PHE A 55 -15.28 7.53 2.15
C PHE A 55 -14.93 7.04 0.73
N SER A 56 -15.29 7.81 -0.31
CA SER A 56 -14.93 7.49 -1.70
C SER A 56 -13.41 7.43 -1.88
N HIS A 57 -12.70 8.40 -1.31
CA HIS A 57 -11.23 8.43 -1.37
C HIS A 57 -10.60 7.23 -0.66
N CYS A 58 -11.09 6.84 0.51
CA CYS A 58 -10.60 5.67 1.22
C CYS A 58 -10.85 4.36 0.46
N ILE A 59 -11.98 4.23 -0.25
CA ILE A 59 -12.26 3.07 -1.10
C ILE A 59 -11.30 3.02 -2.31
N ALA A 60 -11.09 4.16 -2.99
CA ALA A 60 -10.14 4.22 -4.09
C ALA A 60 -8.72 3.86 -3.62
N ASN A 61 -8.32 4.39 -2.45
CA ASN A 61 -7.02 4.11 -1.86
C ASN A 61 -6.86 2.63 -1.48
N MET A 62 -7.90 1.99 -0.95
CA MET A 62 -7.92 0.54 -0.73
C MET A 62 -7.66 -0.26 -2.00
N GLY A 63 -8.29 0.11 -3.13
CA GLY A 63 -8.07 -0.56 -4.41
C GLY A 63 -6.61 -0.48 -4.87
N VAL A 64 -6.00 0.71 -4.79
CA VAL A 64 -4.59 0.89 -5.15
C VAL A 64 -3.66 0.13 -4.22
N LEU A 65 -3.94 0.12 -2.91
CA LEU A 65 -3.12 -0.59 -1.92
C LEU A 65 -3.20 -2.11 -2.07
N LEU A 66 -4.36 -2.65 -2.47
CA LEU A 66 -4.50 -4.08 -2.81
C LEU A 66 -3.65 -4.45 -4.03
N LEU A 67 -3.62 -3.61 -5.06
CA LEU A 67 -2.74 -3.81 -6.22
C LEU A 67 -1.26 -3.71 -5.82
N ALA A 68 -0.91 -2.73 -4.98
CA ALA A 68 0.44 -2.60 -4.48
C ALA A 68 0.89 -3.84 -3.68
N LEU A 69 -0.01 -4.40 -2.86
CA LEU A 69 0.28 -5.53 -1.99
C LEU A 69 0.34 -6.87 -2.72
N PHE A 70 -0.63 -7.15 -3.60
CA PHE A 70 -0.75 -8.46 -4.26
C PHE A 70 -0.08 -8.53 -5.62
N TRP A 71 0.25 -7.39 -6.23
CA TRP A 71 0.89 -7.35 -7.55
C TRP A 71 2.28 -6.72 -7.49
N VAL A 72 2.40 -5.48 -6.99
CA VAL A 72 3.66 -4.74 -7.06
C VAL A 72 4.72 -5.29 -6.10
N ALA A 73 4.35 -5.65 -4.87
CA ALA A 73 5.29 -6.24 -3.92
C ALA A 73 5.91 -7.57 -4.41
N PRO A 74 5.16 -8.58 -4.88
CA PRO A 74 5.75 -9.84 -5.33
C PRO A 74 6.59 -9.71 -6.60
N ILE A 75 6.20 -8.88 -7.57
CA ILE A 75 7.05 -8.65 -8.77
C ILE A 75 8.35 -7.92 -8.45
N THR A 76 8.37 -7.13 -7.36
CA THR A 76 9.58 -6.41 -6.94
C THR A 76 10.47 -7.28 -6.07
N PHE A 77 9.91 -8.32 -5.45
CA PHE A 77 10.67 -9.29 -4.66
C PHE A 77 11.37 -10.34 -5.51
N LEU A 78 10.73 -10.76 -6.61
CA LEU A 78 11.24 -11.73 -7.58
C LEU A 78 12.32 -11.11 -8.49
#